data_AF-A0A0R3JRD2-F1
#
_entry.id   AF-A0A0R3JRD2-F1
#
_cell.length_a   1.000
_cell.length_b   1.000
_cell.length_c   1.000
_cell.angle_alpha   90.00
_cell.angle_beta   90.00
_cell.angle_gamma   90.00
#
_symmetry.space_group_name_H-M   'P 1'
#
loop_
_entity.id
_entity.type
_entity.pdbx_description
1 polymer ?
#
loop_
_entity_poly.entity_id
_entity_poly.type
_entity_poly.pdbx_seq_one_letter_code
_entity_poly.pdbx_strand_id
1 'polypeptide(L)'
;MMFKRDYLQPDEMNDFLILATIWGLLEKIIDLWDKRQMISKEEKKNLKLAKTYIGKFYGMKVNELSRKTAKKVAEYLQKNEVVIIQTEDKEKMREETQKFIEIEREDFYNWCEQIIDINCKNCRKNHQECKLYDLLDKYEVPDSSFEKRNCRYAYDEINIERDEKKIKEYKEFKKRRKGT
;
A
#
# COMPACT_ATOMS: atom_id res chain seq x y z
N MET A 1 28.31 0.59 -34.05
CA MET A 1 27.94 0.88 -32.65
C MET A 1 26.51 0.40 -32.48
N MET A 2 26.26 -0.67 -31.72
CA MET A 2 24.90 -1.22 -31.56
C MET A 2 24.15 -0.33 -30.56
N PHE A 3 23.10 0.36 -31.00
CA PHE A 3 22.28 1.18 -30.12
C PHE A 3 21.64 0.28 -29.06
N LYS A 4 21.94 0.56 -27.79
CA LYS A 4 21.33 -0.13 -26.66
C LYS A 4 19.94 0.43 -26.41
N ARG A 5 18.98 -0.44 -26.07
CA ARG A 5 17.59 -0.04 -25.93
C ARG A 5 17.34 0.69 -24.60
N ASP A 6 16.81 1.90 -24.67
CA ASP A 6 16.59 2.79 -23.53
C ASP A 6 15.18 2.74 -22.92
N TYR A 7 14.31 1.87 -23.45
CA TYR A 7 12.94 1.69 -22.97
C TYR A 7 12.47 0.25 -23.14
N LEU A 8 11.49 -0.14 -22.33
CA LEU A 8 10.71 -1.36 -22.49
C LEU A 8 9.23 -0.96 -22.45
N GLN A 9 8.43 -1.57 -23.31
CA GLN A 9 6.98 -1.55 -23.18
C GLN A 9 6.55 -2.41 -21.97
N PRO A 10 5.33 -2.21 -21.43
CA PRO A 10 4.86 -2.97 -20.28
C PRO A 10 4.93 -4.49 -20.46
N ASP A 11 4.54 -5.00 -21.63
CA ASP A 11 4.57 -6.43 -21.93
C ASP A 11 6.01 -6.98 -21.97
N GLU A 12 6.92 -6.21 -22.57
CA GLU A 12 8.33 -6.60 -22.61
C GLU A 12 8.95 -6.59 -21.21
N MET A 13 8.59 -5.62 -20.36
CA MET A 13 8.99 -5.63 -18.95
C MET A 13 8.50 -6.91 -18.28
N ASN A 14 7.22 -7.27 -18.47
CA ASN A 14 6.66 -8.51 -17.93
C ASN A 14 7.41 -9.76 -18.43
N ASP A 15 7.79 -9.83 -19.70
CA ASP A 15 8.58 -10.94 -20.25
C ASP A 15 9.93 -11.08 -19.54
N PHE A 16 10.64 -9.97 -19.28
CA PHE A 16 11.87 -9.99 -18.49
C PHE A 16 11.63 -10.52 -17.06
N LEU A 17 10.52 -10.13 -16.42
CA LEU A 17 10.17 -10.60 -15.09
C LEU A 17 9.87 -12.10 -15.07
N ILE A 18 9.10 -12.58 -16.05
CA ILE A 18 8.76 -14.01 -16.19
C ILE A 18 10.03 -14.84 -16.39
N LEU A 19 10.91 -14.43 -17.30
CA LEU A 19 12.16 -15.15 -17.58
C LEU A 19 13.07 -15.24 -16.35
N ALA A 20 13.26 -14.11 -15.65
CA ALA A 20 14.06 -14.08 -14.41
C ALA A 20 13.43 -14.95 -13.31
N THR A 21 12.10 -14.93 -13.19
CA THR A 21 11.37 -15.73 -12.20
C THR A 21 11.50 -17.22 -12.50
N ILE A 22 11.24 -17.66 -13.73
CA ILE A 22 11.41 -19.07 -14.13
C ILE A 22 12.85 -19.52 -13.89
N TRP A 23 13.83 -18.69 -14.23
CA TRP A 23 15.24 -18.99 -14.01
C TRP A 23 15.56 -19.22 -12.52
N GLY A 24 15.02 -18.38 -11.62
CA GLY A 24 15.16 -18.54 -10.17
C GLY A 24 14.39 -19.74 -9.61
N LEU A 25 13.15 -19.95 -10.06
CA LEU A 25 12.29 -21.04 -9.61
C LEU A 25 12.85 -22.41 -9.99
N LEU A 26 13.49 -22.55 -11.15
CA LEU A 26 14.10 -23.81 -11.56
C LEU A 26 15.12 -24.32 -10.54
N GLU A 27 15.91 -23.44 -9.92
CA GLU A 27 16.85 -23.88 -8.88
C GLU A 27 16.13 -24.48 -7.68
N LYS A 28 15.09 -23.78 -7.21
CA LYS A 28 14.26 -24.23 -6.08
C LYS A 28 13.56 -25.56 -6.39
N ILE A 29 13.04 -25.72 -7.62
CA ILE A 29 12.39 -26.96 -8.07
C ILE A 29 13.39 -28.11 -8.09
N ILE A 30 14.56 -27.91 -8.69
CA ILE A 30 15.62 -28.92 -8.76
C ILE A 30 15.97 -29.41 -7.36
N ASP A 31 16.21 -28.49 -6.42
CA ASP A 31 16.61 -28.82 -5.05
C ASP A 31 15.50 -29.54 -4.28
N LEU A 32 14.26 -29.08 -4.39
CA LEU A 32 13.12 -29.69 -3.70
C LEU A 32 12.80 -31.08 -4.22
N TRP A 33 12.78 -31.25 -5.55
CA TRP A 33 12.44 -32.53 -6.16
C TRP A 33 13.55 -33.57 -5.94
N ASP A 34 14.81 -33.15 -5.96
CA ASP A 34 15.94 -34.01 -5.64
C ASP A 34 15.88 -34.50 -4.19
N LYS A 35 15.62 -33.59 -3.23
CA LYS A 35 15.42 -33.95 -1.81
C LYS A 35 14.26 -34.92 -1.60
N ARG A 36 13.19 -34.79 -2.39
CA ARG A 36 11.99 -35.66 -2.32
C ARG A 36 12.09 -36.93 -3.16
N GLN A 37 13.21 -37.14 -3.86
CA GLN A 37 13.38 -38.24 -4.80
C GLN A 37 12.28 -38.29 -5.89
N MET A 38 11.76 -37.12 -6.27
CA MET A 38 10.74 -36.96 -7.32
C MET A 38 11.34 -36.70 -8.71
N ILE A 39 12.67 -36.76 -8.84
CA ILE A 39 13.37 -36.49 -10.09
C ILE A 39 14.52 -37.47 -10.27
N SER A 40 14.65 -38.02 -11.47
CA SER A 40 15.79 -38.86 -11.86
C SER A 40 17.05 -38.02 -12.09
N LYS A 41 18.20 -38.69 -12.15
CA LYS A 41 19.48 -38.03 -12.48
C LYS A 41 19.46 -37.37 -13.86
N GLU A 42 18.79 -37.98 -14.83
CA GLU A 42 18.69 -37.46 -16.19
C GLU A 42 17.77 -36.24 -16.26
N GLU A 43 16.59 -36.29 -15.64
CA GLU A 43 15.68 -35.14 -15.56
C GLU A 43 16.33 -33.97 -14.83
N LYS A 44 17.05 -34.23 -13.73
CA LYS A 44 17.82 -33.21 -13.01
C LYS A 44 18.86 -32.53 -13.90
N LYS A 45 19.59 -33.31 -14.70
CA LYS A 45 20.56 -32.79 -15.68
C LYS A 45 19.85 -31.92 -16.71
N ASN A 46 18.70 -32.35 -17.22
CA ASN A 46 17.93 -31.60 -18.22
C ASN A 46 17.40 -30.27 -17.65
N LEU A 47 16.88 -30.25 -16.42
CA LEU A 47 16.44 -29.01 -15.77
C LEU A 47 17.60 -28.04 -15.51
N LYS A 48 18.76 -28.53 -15.09
CA LYS A 48 19.97 -27.69 -14.94
C LYS A 48 20.42 -27.08 -16.27
N LEU A 49 20.32 -27.86 -17.35
CA LEU A 49 20.64 -27.38 -18.68
C LEU A 49 19.65 -26.30 -19.13
N ALA A 50 18.34 -26.50 -18.93
CA ALA A 50 17.31 -25.51 -19.22
C ALA A 50 17.55 -24.21 -18.44
N LYS A 51 17.80 -24.29 -17.12
CA LYS A 51 18.16 -23.14 -16.28
C LYS A 51 19.34 -22.38 -16.86
N THR A 52 20.38 -23.09 -17.30
CA THR A 52 21.59 -22.49 -17.87
C THR A 52 21.28 -21.72 -19.16
N TYR A 53 20.51 -22.31 -20.07
CA TYR A 53 20.15 -21.65 -21.34
C TYR A 53 19.22 -20.45 -21.14
N ILE A 54 18.26 -20.53 -20.21
CA ILE A 54 17.42 -19.39 -19.85
C ILE A 54 18.28 -18.25 -19.29
N GLY A 55 19.18 -18.54 -18.34
CA GLY A 55 20.08 -17.53 -17.78
C GLY A 55 20.98 -16.88 -18.83
N LYS A 56 21.52 -17.66 -19.78
CA LYS A 56 22.30 -17.15 -20.91
C LYS A 56 21.48 -16.22 -21.79
N PHE A 57 20.29 -16.65 -22.21
CA PHE A 57 19.39 -15.85 -23.04
C PHE A 57 18.97 -14.56 -22.35
N TYR A 58 18.58 -14.64 -21.07
CA TYR A 58 18.25 -13.47 -20.25
C TYR A 58 19.43 -12.48 -20.18
N GLY A 59 20.64 -12.98 -19.90
CA GLY A 59 21.85 -12.16 -19.88
C GLY A 59 22.14 -11.47 -21.22
N MET A 60 21.95 -12.18 -22.34
CA MET A 60 22.06 -11.57 -23.69
C MET A 60 21.06 -10.43 -23.86
N LYS A 61 19.80 -10.64 -23.48
CA LYS A 61 18.75 -9.62 -23.59
C LYS A 61 18.98 -8.41 -22.68
N VAL A 62 19.43 -8.61 -21.45
CA VAL A 62 19.82 -7.51 -20.57
C VAL A 62 21.00 -6.72 -21.14
N ASN A 63 21.95 -7.38 -21.80
CA ASN A 63 23.09 -6.70 -22.43
C ASN A 63 22.70 -5.82 -23.64
N GLU A 64 21.57 -6.12 -24.30
CA GLU A 64 20.98 -5.28 -25.35
C GLU A 64 20.33 -4.00 -24.77
N LEU A 65 20.02 -3.98 -23.46
CA LEU A 65 19.45 -2.82 -22.79
C LEU A 65 20.53 -1.82 -22.38
N SER A 66 20.13 -0.56 -22.26
CA SER A 66 20.95 0.44 -21.61
C SER A 66 21.02 0.23 -20.11
N ARG A 67 22.04 0.82 -19.48
CA ARG A 67 22.27 0.69 -18.04
C ARG A 67 21.07 1.16 -17.21
N LYS A 68 20.39 2.21 -17.66
CA LYS A 68 19.21 2.77 -16.98
C LYS A 68 18.04 1.78 -17.02
N THR A 69 17.75 1.21 -18.20
CA THR A 69 16.65 0.26 -18.39
C THR A 69 16.92 -1.06 -17.66
N ALA A 70 18.14 -1.59 -17.76
CA ALA A 70 18.53 -2.80 -17.03
C ALA A 70 18.38 -2.62 -15.50
N LYS A 71 18.74 -1.44 -14.96
CA LYS A 71 18.54 -1.13 -13.54
C LYS A 71 17.06 -1.12 -13.16
N LYS A 72 16.18 -0.56 -14.00
CA LYS A 72 14.73 -0.59 -13.77
C LYS A 72 14.19 -2.01 -13.69
N VAL A 73 14.63 -2.91 -14.59
CA VAL A 73 14.24 -4.33 -14.57
C VAL A 73 14.66 -4.98 -13.23
N ALA A 74 15.89 -4.74 -12.78
CA ALA A 74 16.40 -5.27 -11.51
C ALA A 74 15.63 -4.72 -10.29
N GLU A 75 15.34 -3.42 -10.26
CA GLU A 75 14.53 -2.79 -9.21
C GLU A 75 13.11 -3.35 -9.19
N TYR A 76 12.50 -3.60 -10.36
CA TYR A 76 11.20 -4.25 -10.44
C TYR A 76 11.24 -5.67 -9.87
N LEU A 77 12.25 -6.47 -10.20
CA LEU A 77 12.42 -7.82 -9.66
C LEU A 77 12.60 -7.85 -8.13
N GLN A 78 13.23 -6.83 -7.56
CA GLN A 78 13.42 -6.74 -6.10
C GLN A 78 12.16 -6.29 -5.37
N LYS A 79 11.36 -5.41 -6.00
CA LYS A 79 10.15 -4.85 -5.38
C LYS A 79 8.92 -5.74 -5.52
N ASN A 80 8.85 -6.53 -6.59
CA ASN A 80 7.68 -7.33 -6.90
C ASN A 80 7.93 -8.80 -6.59
N GLU A 81 7.02 -9.41 -5.84
CA GLU A 81 6.97 -10.86 -5.69
C GLU A 81 6.16 -11.44 -6.85
N VAL A 82 6.80 -12.28 -7.67
CA VAL A 82 6.09 -12.98 -8.75
C VAL A 82 5.51 -14.28 -8.19
N VAL A 83 4.20 -14.27 -7.96
CA VAL A 83 3.46 -15.45 -7.48
C VAL A 83 2.76 -16.12 -8.66
N ILE A 84 2.94 -17.42 -8.79
CA ILE A 84 2.15 -18.24 -9.71
C ILE A 84 0.86 -18.62 -8.98
N ILE A 85 -0.26 -18.07 -9.43
CA ILE A 85 -1.58 -18.29 -8.84
C ILE A 85 -2.31 -19.34 -9.69
N GLN A 86 -2.88 -20.36 -9.04
CA GLN A 86 -3.74 -21.32 -9.73
C GLN A 86 -5.07 -20.64 -10.10
N THR A 87 -5.65 -20.99 -11.25
CA THR A 87 -6.83 -20.29 -11.78
C THR A 87 -8.01 -20.25 -10.79
N GLU A 88 -8.16 -21.27 -9.95
CA GLU A 88 -9.18 -21.35 -8.90
C GLU A 88 -8.99 -20.31 -7.78
N ASP A 89 -7.75 -19.87 -7.53
CA ASP A 89 -7.42 -18.83 -6.56
C ASP A 89 -7.52 -17.41 -7.15
N LYS A 90 -7.55 -17.30 -8.48
CA LYS A 90 -7.66 -16.00 -9.18
C LYS A 90 -9.02 -15.35 -8.97
N GLU A 91 -10.10 -16.12 -8.93
CA GLU A 91 -11.44 -15.62 -8.66
C GLU A 91 -11.58 -15.17 -7.20
N LYS A 92 -11.06 -15.94 -6.25
CA LYS A 92 -11.02 -15.55 -4.82
C LYS A 92 -10.23 -14.27 -4.60
N MET A 93 -9.05 -14.13 -5.21
CA MET A 93 -8.28 -12.88 -5.11
C MET A 93 -8.98 -11.69 -5.79
N ARG A 94 -9.69 -11.90 -6.89
CA ARG A 94 -10.53 -10.85 -7.51
C ARG A 94 -11.69 -10.44 -6.60
N GLU A 95 -12.35 -11.38 -5.95
CA GLU A 95 -13.43 -11.10 -5.00
C GLU A 95 -12.90 -10.37 -3.75
N GLU A 96 -11.72 -10.74 -3.26
CA GLU A 96 -11.08 -10.05 -2.13
C GLU A 96 -10.61 -8.64 -2.51
N THR A 97 -10.02 -8.45 -3.70
CA THR A 97 -9.64 -7.11 -4.19
C THR A 97 -10.84 -6.24 -4.58
N GLN A 98 -11.99 -6.81 -4.92
CA GLN A 98 -13.23 -6.04 -5.15
C GLN A 98 -13.94 -5.61 -3.85
N LYS A 99 -13.60 -6.17 -2.68
CA LYS A 99 -14.18 -5.77 -1.38
C LYS A 99 -13.55 -4.50 -0.80
N PHE A 100 -12.38 -4.12 -1.28
CA PHE A 100 -11.62 -3.00 -0.74
C PHE A 100 -11.28 -2.00 -1.83
N ILE A 101 -11.37 -0.71 -1.52
CA ILE A 101 -10.86 0.36 -2.37
C ILE A 101 -9.51 0.76 -1.79
N GLU A 102 -8.47 0.76 -2.61
CA GLU A 102 -7.18 1.34 -2.25
C GLU A 102 -7.26 2.86 -2.40
N ILE A 103 -6.98 3.59 -1.31
CA ILE A 103 -6.97 5.05 -1.25
C ILE A 103 -5.78 5.49 -0.39
N GLU A 104 -5.17 6.63 -0.74
CA GLU A 104 -4.14 7.22 0.11
C GLU A 104 -4.74 7.59 1.48
N ARG A 105 -3.96 7.36 2.55
CA ARG A 105 -4.45 7.57 3.92
C ARG A 105 -4.87 9.03 4.16
N GLU A 106 -4.18 9.99 3.53
CA GLU A 106 -4.52 11.42 3.62
C GLU A 106 -5.88 11.70 2.99
N ASP A 107 -6.15 11.16 1.80
CA ASP A 107 -7.46 11.30 1.15
C ASP A 107 -8.59 10.65 1.95
N PHE A 108 -8.34 9.48 2.54
CA PHE A 108 -9.29 8.84 3.46
C PHE A 108 -9.62 9.73 4.67
N TYR A 109 -8.61 10.34 5.29
CA TYR A 109 -8.84 11.23 6.42
C TYR A 109 -9.55 12.54 6.01
N ASN A 110 -9.22 13.10 4.84
CA ASN A 110 -9.93 14.26 4.29
C ASN A 110 -11.44 13.97 4.07
N TRP A 111 -11.79 12.74 3.65
CA TRP A 111 -13.19 12.33 3.54
C TRP A 111 -13.84 12.15 4.91
N CYS A 112 -13.14 11.52 5.85
CA CYS A 112 -13.64 11.36 7.21
C CYS A 112 -13.90 12.71 7.90
N GLU A 113 -13.03 13.70 7.70
CA GLU A 113 -13.19 15.05 8.24
C GLU A 113 -14.47 15.71 7.72
N GLN A 114 -14.76 15.62 6.42
CA GLN A 114 -16.00 16.16 5.84
C GLN A 114 -17.25 15.46 6.41
N ILE A 115 -17.20 14.13 6.58
CA ILE A 115 -18.31 13.38 7.17
C ILE A 115 -18.51 13.78 8.64
N ILE A 116 -17.44 13.94 9.39
CA ILE A 116 -17.45 14.40 10.79
C ILE A 116 -18.02 15.83 10.85
N ASP A 117 -17.65 16.73 9.95
CA ASP A 117 -18.15 18.11 9.97
C ASP A 117 -19.66 18.19 9.74
N ILE A 118 -20.18 17.36 8.84
CA ILE A 118 -21.62 17.30 8.57
C ILE A 118 -22.40 16.65 9.72
N ASN A 119 -21.87 15.59 10.33
CA ASN A 119 -22.66 14.72 11.23
C ASN A 119 -22.38 14.92 12.72
N CYS A 120 -21.17 15.38 13.07
CA CYS A 120 -20.69 15.42 14.45
C CYS A 120 -20.59 16.85 15.01
N LYS A 121 -20.63 17.88 14.15
CA LYS A 121 -20.71 19.28 14.58
C LYS A 121 -21.97 19.53 15.41
N ASN A 122 -21.78 20.06 16.62
CA ASN A 122 -22.80 20.28 17.65
C ASN A 122 -23.63 19.03 18.01
N CYS A 123 -23.11 17.82 17.76
CA CYS A 123 -23.85 16.58 17.93
C CYS A 123 -24.07 16.24 19.42
N ARG A 124 -25.31 15.86 19.75
CA ARG A 124 -25.73 15.47 21.10
C ARG A 124 -26.09 13.99 21.24
N LYS A 125 -25.95 13.21 20.17
CA LYS A 125 -26.27 11.78 20.19
C LYS A 125 -25.29 11.03 21.09
N ASN A 126 -25.77 9.97 21.73
CA ASN A 126 -24.93 9.03 22.48
C ASN A 126 -24.16 8.16 21.47
N HIS A 127 -22.85 8.03 21.67
CA HIS A 127 -21.98 7.22 20.83
C HIS A 127 -22.38 5.74 20.76
N GLN A 128 -22.98 5.19 21.83
CA GLN A 128 -23.38 3.77 21.91
C GLN A 128 -24.43 3.36 20.88
N GLU A 129 -25.18 4.31 20.32
CA GLU A 129 -26.23 4.07 19.33
C GLU A 129 -25.86 4.62 17.94
N CYS A 130 -24.61 5.07 17.77
CA CYS A 130 -24.18 5.81 16.59
C CYS A 130 -23.35 4.91 15.66
N LYS A 131 -23.96 4.45 14.55
CA LYS A 131 -23.25 3.66 13.53
C LYS A 131 -22.00 4.36 12.96
N LEU A 132 -22.01 5.69 12.90
CA LEU A 132 -20.85 6.46 12.45
C LEU A 132 -19.71 6.41 13.47
N TYR A 133 -20.02 6.41 14.77
CA TYR A 133 -19.00 6.24 15.81
C TYR A 133 -18.30 4.89 15.63
N ASP A 134 -19.06 3.80 15.49
CA ASP A 134 -18.49 2.45 15.31
C ASP A 134 -17.59 2.37 14.08
N LEU A 135 -17.99 3.02 12.98
CA LEU A 135 -17.23 3.05 11.74
C LEU A 135 -15.90 3.80 11.90
N LEU A 136 -15.96 5.01 12.47
CA LEU A 136 -14.78 5.86 12.67
C LEU A 136 -13.82 5.22 13.68
N ASP A 137 -14.34 4.55 14.72
CA ASP A 137 -13.54 3.82 15.72
C ASP A 137 -12.88 2.59 15.13
N LYS A 138 -13.62 1.80 14.36
CA LYS A 138 -13.08 0.61 13.67
C LYS A 138 -11.89 0.93 12.77
N TYR A 139 -11.86 2.11 12.16
CA TYR A 139 -10.79 2.55 11.26
C TYR A 139 -9.81 3.55 11.91
N GLU A 140 -9.82 3.67 13.24
CA GLU A 140 -8.89 4.49 14.01
C GLU A 140 -8.81 5.94 13.52
N VAL A 141 -9.95 6.51 13.10
CA VAL A 141 -10.01 7.90 12.67
C VAL A 141 -9.75 8.80 13.89
N PRO A 142 -8.87 9.83 13.77
CA PRO A 142 -8.59 10.76 14.85
C PRO A 142 -9.85 11.39 15.44
N ASP A 143 -9.89 11.52 16.76
CA ASP A 143 -11.03 12.15 17.45
C ASP A 143 -11.02 13.68 17.33
N SER A 144 -12.11 14.30 17.76
CA SER A 144 -12.26 15.76 17.67
C SER A 144 -11.46 16.53 18.73
N SER A 145 -10.94 15.86 19.76
CA SER A 145 -10.24 16.47 20.91
C SER A 145 -11.08 17.45 21.76
N PHE A 146 -12.40 17.54 21.56
CA PHE A 146 -13.30 18.40 22.37
C PHE A 146 -13.75 17.75 23.70
N GLU A 147 -13.29 16.53 24.00
CA GLU A 147 -13.58 15.78 25.24
C GLU A 147 -15.07 15.72 25.63
N LYS A 148 -15.95 15.64 24.63
CA LYS A 148 -17.40 15.58 24.86
C LYS A 148 -17.81 14.27 25.52
N ARG A 149 -18.65 14.36 26.55
CA ARG A 149 -19.16 13.20 27.30
C ARG A 149 -20.04 12.26 26.46
N ASN A 150 -20.69 12.78 25.42
CA ASN A 150 -21.65 12.00 24.62
C ASN A 150 -21.01 11.27 23.43
N CYS A 151 -19.92 11.79 22.85
CA CYS A 151 -19.22 11.19 21.72
C CYS A 151 -17.86 11.86 21.49
N ARG A 152 -16.78 11.08 21.28
CA ARG A 152 -15.42 11.61 21.06
C ARG A 152 -15.24 12.37 19.73
N TYR A 153 -16.09 12.09 18.75
CA TYR A 153 -16.07 12.78 17.46
C TYR A 153 -16.94 14.05 17.45
N ALA A 154 -17.77 14.26 18.48
CA ALA A 154 -18.61 15.46 18.56
C ALA A 154 -17.77 16.66 19.00
N TYR A 155 -17.98 17.79 18.33
CA TYR A 155 -17.33 19.06 18.65
C TYR A 155 -18.32 20.21 18.55
N ASP A 156 -18.04 21.31 19.24
CA ASP A 156 -18.85 22.52 19.09
C ASP A 156 -18.36 23.33 17.91
N GLU A 157 -19.29 24.04 17.26
CA GLU A 157 -18.93 25.04 16.27
C GLU A 157 -17.99 26.09 16.86
N ILE A 158 -16.79 26.20 16.29
CA ILE A 158 -15.83 27.23 16.65
C ILE A 158 -16.25 28.52 15.96
N ASN A 159 -16.65 29.52 16.76
CA ASN A 159 -16.91 30.86 16.26
C ASN A 159 -15.67 31.71 16.53
N ILE A 160 -14.86 31.91 15.48
CA ILE A 160 -13.55 32.57 15.54
C ILE A 160 -13.67 33.98 16.15
N GLU A 161 -14.68 34.77 15.76
CA GLU A 161 -14.88 36.13 16.28
C GLU A 161 -15.25 36.15 17.78
N ARG A 162 -16.11 35.23 18.20
CA ARG A 162 -16.55 35.12 19.60
C ARG A 162 -15.42 34.64 20.50
N ASP A 163 -14.61 33.69 20.04
CA ASP A 163 -13.53 33.13 20.85
C ASP A 163 -12.31 34.05 20.88
N GLU A 164 -12.02 34.81 19.82
CA GLU A 164 -11.06 35.93 19.88
C GLU A 164 -11.45 36.99 20.91
N LYS A 165 -12.74 37.33 20.99
CA LYS A 165 -13.26 38.27 21.99
C LYS A 165 -13.07 37.74 23.41
N LYS A 166 -13.40 36.47 23.67
CA LYS A 166 -13.15 35.82 24.98
C LYS A 166 -11.67 35.76 25.32
N ILE A 167 -10.79 35.50 24.34
CA ILE A 167 -9.34 35.48 24.55
C ILE A 167 -8.83 36.89 24.91
N LYS A 168 -9.33 37.94 24.26
CA LYS A 168 -9.02 39.34 24.61
C LYS A 168 -9.51 39.69 26.02
N GLU A 169 -10.76 39.38 26.35
CA GLU A 169 -11.35 39.62 27.68
C GLU A 169 -10.57 38.90 28.80
N TYR A 170 -10.16 37.65 28.57
CA TYR A 170 -9.35 36.89 29.53
C TYR A 170 -7.93 37.45 29.69
N LYS A 171 -7.29 37.90 28.61
CA LYS A 171 -5.98 38.58 28.67
C LYS A 171 -6.05 39.90 29.44
N GLU A 172 -7.11 40.67 29.26
CA GLU A 172 -7.36 41.90 30.00
C GLU A 172 -7.64 41.63 31.49
N PHE A 173 -8.45 40.63 31.81
CA PHE A 173 -8.69 40.18 33.18
C PHE A 173 -7.39 39.76 33.89
N LYS A 174 -6.52 39.00 33.22
CA LYS A 174 -5.20 38.63 33.76
C LYS A 174 -4.27 39.82 33.97
N LYS A 175 -4.30 40.83 33.10
CA LYS A 175 -3.53 42.07 33.29
C LYS A 175 -4.00 42.84 34.52
N ARG A 176 -5.32 42.94 34.75
CA ARG A 176 -5.89 43.62 35.92
C ARG A 176 -5.51 42.96 37.25
N ARG A 177 -5.35 41.63 37.27
CA ARG A 177 -4.92 40.87 38.47
C ARG A 177 -3.41 40.89 38.75
N LYS A 178 -2.57 41.33 37.81
CA LYS A 178 -1.11 41.47 38.02
C LYS A 178 -0.68 42.88 38.43
N GLY A 179 -1.63 43.83 38.54
CA GLY A 179 -1.39 45.23 38.90
C GLY A 179 -1.79 45.60 40.34
N THR A 180 -2.11 44.60 41.16
CA THR A 180 -2.30 44.65 42.63
C THR A 180 -1.30 43.73 43.28
#